data_AF-A0A7K2VWJ1-F1
#
_entry.id   AF-A0A7K2VWJ1-F1
#
_cell.length_a   1.000
_cell.length_b   1.000
_cell.length_c   1.000
_cell.angle_alpha   90.00
_cell.angle_beta   90.00
_cell.angle_gamma   90.00
#
_symmetry.space_group_name_H-M   'P 1'
#
loop_
_entity.id
_entity.type
_entity.pdbx_description
1 polymer ?
#
loop_
_entity_poly.entity_id
_entity_poly.type
_entity_poly.pdbx_seq_one_letter_code
_entity_poly.pdbx_strand_id
1 'polypeptide(L)'
;MSPVSGAASPGSITVNGSGFLNATAVTFGAIGAGTGLTVLNDSQLSVTAPAHGAFTGCLDTVDITVTTPGGTSTTSVSDQFVYYNAPAVTGISPTSGAEGINVTVTGTCFDSVSDVTFTPTGGGASISASSFTPISETQLVAVVPAGLTASATYDIQVVTPGGTSPAVAGDVFTAA
;
A
#
# COMPACT_ATOMS: atom_id res chain seq x y z
N MET A 1 -13.30 -6.33 9.99
CA MET A 1 -12.08 -5.71 10.57
C MET A 1 -11.91 -4.33 9.94
N SER A 2 -11.13 -3.44 10.56
CA SER A 2 -10.82 -2.12 9.98
C SER A 2 -9.44 -1.63 10.38
N PRO A 3 -8.53 -1.34 9.43
CA PRO A 3 -8.65 -1.68 8.00
C PRO A 3 -8.60 -3.21 7.76
N VAL A 4 -8.94 -3.65 6.54
CA VAL A 4 -8.82 -5.06 6.07
C VAL A 4 -7.53 -5.31 5.28
N SER A 5 -6.71 -4.28 5.10
CA SER A 5 -5.44 -4.37 4.39
C SER A 5 -4.52 -3.22 4.77
N GLY A 6 -3.24 -3.34 4.43
CA GLY A 6 -2.30 -2.22 4.50
C GLY A 6 -0.92 -2.59 3.98
N ALA A 7 0.01 -1.65 4.11
CA ALA A 7 1.41 -1.86 3.75
C ALA A 7 2.07 -2.96 4.60
N ALA A 8 3.32 -3.29 4.27
CA ALA A 8 4.13 -4.26 5.03
C ALA A 8 4.15 -3.99 6.55
N SER A 9 4.04 -2.73 6.97
CA SER A 9 3.87 -2.33 8.37
C SER A 9 2.56 -1.54 8.54
N PRO A 10 1.41 -2.21 8.66
CA PRO A 10 0.11 -1.55 8.52
C PRO A 10 -0.37 -0.83 9.79
N GLY A 11 0.29 -1.06 10.94
CA GLY A 11 -0.03 -0.40 12.21
C GLY A 11 -1.22 -1.03 12.94
N SER A 12 -1.98 -0.21 13.67
CA SER A 12 -3.10 -0.68 14.49
C SER A 12 -4.33 -0.99 13.66
N ILE A 13 -4.94 -2.15 13.92
CA ILE A 13 -6.20 -2.58 13.33
C ILE A 13 -7.25 -2.82 14.42
N THR A 14 -8.51 -2.65 14.06
CA THR A 14 -9.66 -3.04 14.87
C THR A 14 -10.23 -4.37 14.37
N VAL A 15 -10.32 -5.36 15.25
CA VAL A 15 -10.94 -6.66 15.00
C VAL A 15 -12.33 -6.68 15.63
N ASN A 16 -13.33 -7.08 14.84
CA ASN A 16 -14.72 -7.20 15.29
C ASN A 16 -15.09 -8.69 15.38
N GLY A 17 -15.89 -9.06 16.36
CA GLY A 17 -16.30 -10.45 16.59
C GLY A 17 -17.19 -10.61 17.82
N SER A 18 -16.96 -11.65 18.61
CA SER A 18 -17.69 -11.94 19.85
C SER A 18 -16.83 -12.78 20.80
N GLY A 19 -17.07 -12.69 22.11
CA GLY A 19 -16.33 -13.46 23.12
C GLY A 19 -14.94 -12.91 23.43
N PHE A 20 -14.68 -11.62 23.17
CA PHE A 20 -13.35 -11.02 23.27
C PHE A 20 -12.96 -10.53 24.66
N LEU A 21 -13.85 -10.54 25.67
CA LEU A 21 -13.57 -9.97 27.00
C LEU A 21 -12.27 -10.46 27.66
N ASN A 22 -11.82 -11.68 27.34
CA ASN A 22 -10.58 -12.28 27.87
C ASN A 22 -9.60 -12.68 26.75
N ALA A 23 -9.63 -12.00 25.60
CA ALA A 23 -8.67 -12.28 24.52
C ALA A 23 -7.23 -12.07 25.00
N THR A 24 -6.35 -13.03 24.71
CA THR A 24 -4.95 -13.03 25.14
C THR A 24 -3.96 -12.85 23.99
N ALA A 25 -4.35 -13.18 22.76
CA ALA A 25 -3.51 -13.00 21.59
C ALA A 25 -4.33 -12.80 20.32
N VAL A 26 -3.73 -12.11 19.36
CA VAL A 26 -4.20 -12.05 17.98
C VAL A 26 -3.04 -12.46 17.08
N THR A 27 -3.27 -13.41 16.17
CA THR A 27 -2.25 -13.96 15.27
C THR A 27 -2.63 -13.71 13.83
N PHE A 28 -1.65 -13.32 13.02
CA PHE A 28 -1.77 -13.00 11.60
C PHE A 28 -1.13 -14.12 10.77
N GLY A 29 -1.84 -15.24 10.61
CA GLY A 29 -1.36 -16.43 9.89
C GLY A 29 0.09 -16.79 10.21
N ALA A 30 0.89 -16.98 9.16
CA ALA A 30 2.32 -17.28 9.27
C ALA A 30 3.22 -16.08 9.60
N ILE A 31 2.69 -14.84 9.52
CA ILE A 31 3.44 -13.61 9.86
C ILE A 31 3.67 -13.52 11.37
N GLY A 32 2.76 -14.06 12.17
CA GLY A 32 2.93 -14.23 13.61
C GLY A 32 2.01 -13.35 14.46
N ALA A 33 2.39 -13.15 15.72
CA ALA A 33 1.54 -12.48 16.70
C ALA A 33 1.54 -10.96 16.56
N GLY A 34 0.37 -10.35 16.68
CA GLY A 34 0.23 -8.90 16.87
C GLY A 34 0.67 -8.45 18.26
N THR A 35 0.89 -7.15 18.42
CA THR A 35 1.33 -6.52 19.67
C THR A 35 0.34 -5.43 20.11
N GLY A 36 0.41 -4.99 21.37
CA GLY A 36 -0.46 -3.91 21.85
C GLY A 36 -1.95 -4.27 21.89
N LEU A 37 -2.29 -5.55 22.08
CA LEU A 37 -3.68 -6.02 22.19
C LEU A 37 -4.41 -5.26 23.29
N THR A 38 -5.52 -4.61 22.91
CA THR A 38 -6.43 -3.89 23.80
C THR A 38 -7.85 -4.36 23.52
N VAL A 39 -8.49 -5.01 24.49
CA VAL A 39 -9.90 -5.38 24.40
C VAL A 39 -10.76 -4.15 24.68
N LEU A 40 -11.62 -3.77 23.74
CA LEU A 40 -12.50 -2.61 23.88
C LEU A 40 -13.84 -3.00 24.48
N ASN A 41 -14.40 -4.12 24.03
CA ASN A 41 -15.61 -4.77 24.54
C ASN A 41 -15.67 -6.23 24.06
N ASP A 42 -16.74 -6.96 24.38
CA ASP A 42 -16.86 -8.38 24.01
C ASP A 42 -16.88 -8.63 22.49
N SER A 43 -17.20 -7.61 21.69
CA SER A 43 -17.29 -7.71 20.25
C SER A 43 -16.18 -6.96 19.51
N GLN A 44 -15.24 -6.34 20.23
CA GLN A 44 -14.22 -5.51 19.60
C GLN A 44 -12.91 -5.46 20.38
N LEU A 45 -11.80 -5.57 19.65
CA LEU A 45 -10.45 -5.35 20.17
C LEU A 45 -9.61 -4.56 19.16
N SER A 46 -8.55 -3.93 19.64
CA SER A 46 -7.52 -3.29 18.83
C SER A 46 -6.19 -4.02 19.00
N VAL A 47 -5.43 -4.16 17.93
CA VAL A 47 -4.09 -4.77 17.95
C VAL A 47 -3.21 -4.14 16.88
N THR A 48 -1.92 -3.95 17.17
CA THR A 48 -0.91 -3.60 16.18
C THR A 48 -0.49 -4.85 15.43
N ALA A 49 -0.75 -4.86 14.13
CA ALA A 49 -0.34 -5.93 13.23
C ALA A 49 1.20 -6.04 13.18
N PRO A 50 1.75 -7.26 13.14
CA PRO A 50 3.18 -7.46 12.95
C PRO A 50 3.63 -6.94 11.58
N ALA A 51 4.89 -6.53 11.49
CA ALA A 51 5.48 -6.19 10.20
C ALA A 51 5.65 -7.45 9.35
N HIS A 52 5.20 -7.39 8.10
CA HIS A 52 5.49 -8.40 7.09
C HIS A 52 6.98 -8.36 6.73
N GLY A 53 7.58 -9.55 6.59
CA GLY A 53 8.96 -9.70 6.13
C GLY A 53 9.09 -9.58 4.61
N ALA A 54 9.96 -10.40 4.03
CA ALA A 54 10.11 -10.46 2.57
C ALA A 54 8.84 -11.00 1.91
N PHE A 55 8.38 -10.32 0.86
CA PHE A 55 7.30 -10.80 0.01
C PHE A 55 7.85 -11.69 -1.12
N THR A 56 7.08 -12.70 -1.52
CA THR A 56 7.31 -13.48 -2.74
C THR A 56 6.55 -12.92 -3.96
N GLY A 57 5.62 -11.99 -3.73
CA GLY A 57 4.85 -11.29 -4.74
C GLY A 57 4.48 -9.87 -4.29
N CYS A 58 3.38 -9.33 -4.80
CA CYS A 58 2.94 -7.96 -4.48
C CYS A 58 1.94 -7.87 -3.33
N LEU A 59 1.37 -9.00 -2.92
CA LEU A 59 0.50 -9.10 -1.76
C LEU A 59 0.65 -10.46 -1.09
N ASP A 60 0.31 -10.50 0.19
CA ASP A 60 0.10 -11.74 0.95
C ASP A 60 -1.18 -11.62 1.77
N THR A 61 -2.02 -12.64 1.73
CA THR A 61 -3.31 -12.66 2.43
C THR A 61 -3.26 -13.68 3.55
N VAL A 62 -3.55 -13.23 4.77
CA VAL A 62 -3.49 -14.07 5.96
C VAL A 62 -4.78 -14.04 6.75
N ASP A 63 -5.12 -15.15 7.39
CA ASP A 63 -6.21 -15.17 8.35
C ASP A 63 -5.77 -14.59 9.70
N ILE A 64 -6.60 -13.72 10.26
CA ILE A 64 -6.46 -13.22 11.61
C ILE A 64 -7.25 -14.11 12.56
N THR A 65 -6.58 -14.64 13.58
CA THR A 65 -7.25 -15.42 14.63
C THR A 65 -7.08 -14.77 15.99
N VAL A 66 -8.13 -14.87 16.80
CA VAL A 66 -8.15 -14.36 18.18
C VAL A 66 -8.15 -15.55 19.12
N THR A 67 -7.25 -15.55 20.10
CA THR A 67 -7.17 -16.58 21.14
C THR A 67 -7.73 -16.04 22.44
N THR A 68 -8.59 -16.84 23.05
CA THR A 68 -9.19 -16.62 24.37
C THR A 68 -8.97 -17.87 25.24
N PRO A 69 -9.26 -17.84 26.55
CA PRO A 69 -9.29 -19.04 27.38
C PRO A 69 -10.23 -20.15 26.86
N GLY A 70 -11.26 -19.79 26.09
CA GLY A 70 -12.18 -20.73 25.46
C GLY A 70 -11.64 -21.38 24.18
N GLY A 71 -10.51 -20.93 23.67
CA GLY A 71 -9.88 -21.42 22.44
C GLY A 71 -9.59 -20.30 21.44
N THR A 72 -9.11 -20.70 20.27
CA THR A 72 -8.81 -19.82 19.12
C THR A 72 -9.98 -19.81 18.15
N SER A 73 -10.30 -18.64 17.59
CA SER A 73 -11.34 -18.49 16.57
C SER A 73 -11.03 -19.34 15.33
N THR A 74 -12.08 -19.80 14.65
CA THR A 74 -11.96 -20.39 13.31
C THR A 74 -11.53 -19.34 12.28
N THR A 75 -10.96 -19.77 11.17
CA THR A 75 -10.65 -18.88 10.04
C THR A 75 -11.81 -18.80 9.05
N SER A 76 -11.97 -17.65 8.41
CA SER A 76 -12.96 -17.42 7.36
C SER A 76 -12.51 -16.27 6.46
N VAL A 77 -13.16 -16.12 5.30
CA VAL A 77 -12.91 -14.98 4.39
C VAL A 77 -13.12 -13.61 5.04
N SER A 78 -13.92 -13.53 6.11
CA SER A 78 -14.19 -12.29 6.85
C SER A 78 -13.03 -11.87 7.76
N ASP A 79 -12.13 -12.80 8.06
CA ASP A 79 -11.00 -12.63 8.98
C ASP A 79 -9.67 -12.45 8.22
N GLN A 80 -9.73 -12.36 6.88
CA GLN A 80 -8.56 -12.16 6.04
C GLN A 80 -8.07 -10.72 6.07
N PHE A 81 -6.76 -10.57 6.23
CA PHE A 81 -6.05 -9.31 6.12
C PHE A 81 -5.00 -9.39 5.01
N VAL A 82 -4.98 -8.38 4.14
CA VAL A 82 -4.05 -8.33 3.00
C VAL A 82 -2.89 -7.39 3.32
N TYR A 83 -1.68 -7.94 3.35
CA TYR A 83 -0.45 -7.16 3.33
C TYR A 83 -0.08 -6.85 1.88
N TYR A 84 0.22 -5.59 1.60
CA TYR A 84 0.70 -5.15 0.30
C TYR A 84 2.18 -4.80 0.36
N ASN A 85 2.94 -5.29 -0.61
CA ASN A 85 4.32 -4.88 -0.82
C ASN A 85 4.36 -3.48 -1.44
N ALA A 86 5.43 -2.73 -1.17
CA ALA A 86 5.59 -1.40 -1.75
C ALA A 86 5.77 -1.50 -3.27
N PRO A 87 5.18 -0.56 -4.05
CA PRO A 87 5.43 -0.49 -5.47
C PRO A 87 6.85 0.01 -5.75
N ALA A 88 7.38 -0.32 -6.92
CA ALA A 88 8.65 0.23 -7.38
C ALA A 88 8.52 0.67 -8.83
N VAL A 89 9.04 1.85 -9.15
CA VAL A 89 9.20 2.31 -10.53
C VAL A 89 10.62 2.03 -10.97
N THR A 90 10.79 1.37 -12.12
CA THR A 90 12.10 1.03 -12.69
C THR A 90 12.46 1.87 -13.90
N GLY A 91 11.47 2.50 -14.53
CA GLY A 91 11.70 3.31 -15.72
C GLY A 91 10.44 4.00 -16.23
N ILE A 92 10.62 5.14 -16.88
CA ILE A 92 9.55 5.90 -17.54
C ILE A 92 9.89 6.18 -19.01
N SER A 93 8.87 6.31 -19.86
CA SER A 93 9.04 6.73 -21.26
C SER A 93 7.81 7.46 -21.79
N PRO A 94 7.96 8.68 -22.35
CA PRO A 94 9.20 9.46 -22.43
C PRO A 94 9.64 10.02 -21.06
N THR A 95 10.91 10.43 -20.96
CA THR A 95 11.49 11.08 -19.75
C THR A 95 11.28 12.59 -19.72
N SER A 96 10.59 13.15 -20.72
CA SER A 96 10.23 14.57 -20.75
C SER A 96 8.98 14.81 -21.60
N GLY A 97 8.31 15.93 -21.35
CA GLY A 97 7.14 16.33 -22.11
C GLY A 97 6.31 17.42 -21.46
N ALA A 98 5.37 17.94 -22.24
CA ALA A 98 4.41 18.94 -21.79
C ALA A 98 3.21 18.30 -21.09
N GLU A 99 2.35 19.13 -20.52
CA GLU A 99 1.03 18.74 -20.02
C GLU A 99 0.26 17.86 -21.03
N GLY A 100 -0.45 16.86 -20.51
CA GLY A 100 -1.39 16.03 -21.29
C GLY A 100 -0.75 14.89 -22.08
N ILE A 101 0.58 14.77 -22.12
CA ILE A 101 1.20 13.62 -22.77
C ILE A 101 1.08 12.36 -21.92
N ASN A 102 1.11 11.20 -22.58
CA ASN A 102 1.17 9.90 -21.92
C ASN A 102 2.62 9.54 -21.61
N VAL A 103 2.87 9.14 -20.36
CA VAL A 103 4.11 8.54 -19.90
C VAL A 103 3.83 7.09 -19.53
N THR A 104 4.50 6.17 -20.22
CA THR A 104 4.52 4.76 -19.83
C THR A 104 5.45 4.61 -18.63
N VAL A 105 4.92 4.06 -17.55
CA VAL A 105 5.65 3.79 -16.31
C VAL A 105 5.81 2.28 -16.18
N THR A 106 7.05 1.82 -16.00
CA THR A 106 7.41 0.41 -15.81
C THR A 106 7.91 0.18 -14.39
N GLY A 107 7.62 -0.99 -13.83
CA GLY A 107 7.92 -1.26 -12.44
C GLY A 107 7.40 -2.59 -11.92
N THR A 108 7.01 -2.62 -10.65
CA THR A 108 6.42 -3.77 -9.96
C THR A 108 5.31 -3.35 -9.01
N CYS A 109 4.35 -4.25 -8.77
CA CYS A 109 3.24 -4.12 -7.84
C CYS A 109 2.26 -2.99 -8.16
N PHE A 110 1.80 -2.94 -9.42
CA PHE A 110 0.82 -1.97 -9.90
C PHE A 110 -0.64 -2.48 -9.91
N ASP A 111 -0.96 -3.51 -9.12
CA ASP A 111 -2.27 -4.18 -9.14
C ASP A 111 -3.41 -3.39 -8.46
N SER A 112 -3.06 -2.42 -7.62
CA SER A 112 -3.99 -1.60 -6.84
C SER A 112 -3.54 -0.14 -6.79
N VAL A 113 -3.15 0.43 -7.93
CA VAL A 113 -2.72 1.83 -8.00
C VAL A 113 -3.88 2.76 -7.64
N SER A 114 -3.68 3.56 -6.60
CA SER A 114 -4.63 4.58 -6.15
C SER A 114 -4.26 5.97 -6.64
N ASP A 115 -2.99 6.21 -6.92
CA ASP A 115 -2.52 7.49 -7.49
C ASP A 115 -1.18 7.32 -8.23
N VAL A 116 -0.89 8.26 -9.13
CA VAL A 116 0.44 8.48 -9.70
C VAL A 116 0.77 9.94 -9.51
N THR A 117 1.87 10.24 -8.82
CA THR A 117 2.23 11.61 -8.44
C THR A 117 3.51 12.07 -9.13
N PHE A 118 3.54 13.33 -9.53
CA PHE A 118 4.73 14.05 -9.97
C PHE A 118 5.26 14.86 -8.79
N THR A 119 6.31 14.36 -8.14
CA THR A 119 6.91 14.99 -6.95
C THR A 119 8.13 15.81 -7.36
N PRO A 120 8.21 17.13 -7.08
CA PRO A 120 9.38 17.92 -7.44
C PRO A 120 10.66 17.39 -6.78
N THR A 121 11.73 17.16 -7.56
CA THR A 121 13.01 16.64 -7.05
C THR A 121 13.70 17.61 -6.08
N GLY A 122 13.43 18.92 -6.22
CA GLY A 122 13.92 19.98 -5.34
C GLY A 122 13.11 20.17 -4.06
N GLY A 123 12.11 19.32 -3.80
CA GLY A 123 11.14 19.47 -2.73
C GLY A 123 9.96 20.37 -3.13
N GLY A 124 8.81 20.14 -2.50
CA GLY A 124 7.55 20.84 -2.79
C GLY A 124 6.35 19.92 -2.66
N ALA A 125 5.17 20.46 -3.00
CA ALA A 125 3.96 19.66 -3.04
C ALA A 125 3.93 18.80 -4.31
N SER A 126 3.62 17.51 -4.15
CA SER A 126 3.37 16.60 -5.26
C SER A 126 2.08 16.97 -6.00
N ILE A 127 2.07 16.75 -7.31
CA ILE A 127 0.89 16.96 -8.17
C ILE A 127 0.46 15.60 -8.71
N SER A 128 -0.78 15.18 -8.45
CA SER A 128 -1.32 13.93 -9.02
C SER A 128 -1.46 14.04 -10.54
N ALA A 129 -1.20 12.93 -11.24
CA ALA A 129 -1.41 12.80 -12.67
C ALA A 129 -2.86 13.15 -13.04
N SER A 130 -3.08 13.72 -14.22
CA SER A 130 -4.45 14.06 -14.67
C SER A 130 -5.33 12.81 -14.80
N SER A 131 -4.71 11.69 -15.17
CA SER A 131 -5.29 10.35 -15.11
C SER A 131 -4.17 9.31 -15.19
N PHE A 132 -4.48 8.07 -14.85
CA PHE A 132 -3.60 6.94 -15.10
C PHE A 132 -4.43 5.70 -15.45
N THR A 133 -3.80 4.74 -16.12
CA THR A 133 -4.40 3.47 -16.51
C THR A 133 -3.40 2.35 -16.20
N PRO A 134 -3.63 1.55 -15.15
CA PRO A 134 -2.87 0.33 -14.92
C PRO A 134 -3.10 -0.66 -16.07
N ILE A 135 -2.02 -1.25 -16.57
CA ILE A 135 -2.07 -2.22 -17.69
C ILE A 135 -1.76 -3.63 -17.17
N SER A 136 -0.79 -3.76 -16.27
CA SER A 136 -0.37 -5.00 -15.62
C SER A 136 0.35 -4.68 -14.30
N GLU A 137 0.73 -5.71 -13.53
CA GLU A 137 1.50 -5.54 -12.29
C GLU A 137 2.82 -4.76 -12.50
N THR A 138 3.32 -4.71 -13.74
CA THR A 138 4.62 -4.12 -14.09
C THR A 138 4.53 -2.91 -15.02
N GLN A 139 3.33 -2.49 -15.40
CA GLN A 139 3.16 -1.37 -16.35
C GLN A 139 1.87 -0.60 -16.13
N LEU A 140 1.96 0.72 -16.19
CA LEU A 140 0.83 1.63 -16.29
C LEU A 140 1.14 2.78 -17.25
N VAL A 141 0.12 3.52 -17.66
CA VAL A 141 0.27 4.79 -18.36
C VAL A 141 -0.26 5.90 -17.46
N ALA A 142 0.51 6.97 -17.28
CA ALA A 142 0.10 8.17 -16.56
C ALA A 142 0.07 9.37 -17.52
N VAL A 143 -0.88 10.28 -17.30
CA VAL A 143 -0.99 11.52 -18.09
C VAL A 143 -0.37 12.67 -17.31
N VAL A 144 0.59 13.36 -17.93
CA VAL A 144 1.29 14.50 -17.31
C VAL A 144 0.28 15.57 -16.91
N PRO A 145 0.25 15.97 -15.62
CA PRO A 145 -0.74 16.91 -15.12
C PRO A 145 -0.42 18.35 -15.51
N ALA A 146 -1.44 19.20 -15.40
CA ALA A 146 -1.27 20.64 -15.44
C ALA A 146 -0.49 21.14 -14.21
N GLY A 147 0.15 22.30 -14.34
CA GLY A 147 0.79 22.99 -13.20
C GLY A 147 2.21 22.52 -12.89
N LEU A 148 2.84 21.68 -13.73
CA LEU A 148 4.27 21.45 -13.66
C LEU A 148 5.03 22.70 -14.13
N THR A 149 6.15 23.01 -13.46
CA THR A 149 7.04 24.11 -13.81
C THR A 149 7.94 23.67 -14.96
N ALA A 150 7.91 24.40 -16.07
CA ALA A 150 8.75 24.13 -17.24
C ALA A 150 10.24 24.06 -16.87
N SER A 151 10.95 23.10 -17.46
CA SER A 151 12.36 22.74 -17.17
C SER A 151 12.66 22.23 -15.76
N ALA A 152 11.68 22.13 -14.86
CA ALA A 152 11.86 21.45 -13.58
C ALA A 152 11.76 19.93 -13.74
N THR A 153 12.36 19.21 -12.79
CA THR A 153 12.34 17.75 -12.74
C THR A 153 11.43 17.24 -11.63
N TYR A 154 10.78 16.12 -11.91
CA TYR A 154 9.80 15.49 -11.04
C TYR A 154 10.05 13.99 -10.99
N ASP A 155 10.00 13.39 -9.81
CA ASP A 155 9.93 11.93 -9.65
C ASP A 155 8.48 11.49 -9.91
N ILE A 156 8.27 10.58 -10.87
CA ILE A 156 6.98 9.94 -11.12
C ILE A 156 6.84 8.76 -10.17
N GLN A 157 6.10 8.95 -9.09
CA GLN A 157 5.90 7.92 -8.07
C GLN A 157 4.52 7.29 -8.17
N VAL A 158 4.43 6.00 -7.90
CA VAL A 158 3.18 5.23 -7.92
C VAL A 158 2.74 4.98 -6.48
N VAL A 159 1.46 5.21 -6.20
CA VAL A 159 0.86 5.01 -4.88
C VAL A 159 -0.08 3.81 -4.93
N THR A 160 0.10 2.89 -3.99
CA THR A 160 -0.75 1.72 -3.78
C THR A 160 -1.04 1.56 -2.28
N PRO A 161 -1.90 0.61 -1.85
CA PRO A 161 -2.02 0.25 -0.44
C PRO A 161 -0.69 -0.19 0.22
N GLY A 162 0.29 -0.63 -0.58
CA GLY A 162 1.64 -0.96 -0.13
C GLY A 162 2.52 0.26 0.19
N GLY A 163 2.05 1.46 -0.17
CA GLY A 163 2.76 2.73 0.00
C GLY A 163 3.06 3.41 -1.34
N THR A 164 3.91 4.43 -1.27
CA THR A 164 4.41 5.17 -2.43
C THR A 164 5.76 4.60 -2.87
N SER A 165 5.98 4.47 -4.17
CA SER A 165 7.26 4.00 -4.69
C SER A 165 8.40 4.96 -4.31
N PRO A 166 9.60 4.46 -3.99
CA PRO A 166 10.75 5.32 -3.73
C PRO A 166 11.09 6.17 -4.96
N ALA A 167 11.55 7.41 -4.74
CA ALA A 167 12.13 8.25 -5.79
C ALA A 167 13.48 7.68 -6.23
N VAL A 168 13.68 7.48 -7.53
CA VAL A 168 14.89 6.88 -8.09
C VAL A 168 15.25 7.54 -9.42
N ALA A 169 16.51 7.48 -9.84
CA ALA A 169 16.91 8.09 -11.12
C ALA A 169 16.11 7.59 -12.35
N GLY A 170 15.51 6.39 -12.28
CA GLY A 170 14.68 5.82 -13.34
C GLY A 170 13.29 6.43 -13.49
N ASP A 171 12.81 7.19 -12.50
CA ASP A 171 11.47 7.81 -12.52
C ASP A 171 11.50 9.35 -12.67
N VAL A 172 12.67 9.92 -12.95
CA VAL A 172 12.85 11.36 -13.15
C VAL A 172 12.31 11.80 -14.52
N PHE A 173 11.27 12.63 -14.49
CA PHE A 173 10.64 13.29 -15.63
C PHE A 173 10.99 14.78 -15.69
N THR A 174 11.28 15.31 -16.88
CA THR A 174 11.51 16.75 -17.11
C THR A 174 10.29 17.40 -17.78
N ALA A 175 9.66 18.37 -17.11
CA ALA A 175 8.54 19.10 -17.69
C ALA A 175 9.00 20.07 -18.79
N ALA A 176 8.25 20.12 -19.90
CA ALA A 176 8.50 21.01 -21.05
C ALA A 176 7.70 22.31 -20.98
#